data_AF-A0A427CG26-F1
#
_entry.id   AF-A0A427CG26-F1
#
_cell.length_a   1.000
_cell.length_b   1.000
_cell.length_c   1.000
_cell.angle_alpha   90.00
_cell.angle_beta   90.00
_cell.angle_gamma   90.00
#
_symmetry.space_group_name_H-M   'P 1'
#
loop_
_entity.id
_entity.type
_entity.pdbx_description
1 polymer ?
#
loop_
_entity_poly.entity_id
_entity_poly.type
_entity_poly.pdbx_seq_one_letter_code
_entity_poly.pdbx_strand_id
1 'polypeptide(L)' 'MDDEERRQRTEQLAHQIWEAEGRPEGHSERHWHMAERLVAAELAVRQLQKDEEGKHGAS' A
#
# COMPACT_ATOMS: atom_id res chain seq x y z
N MET A 1 9.00 -10.48 6.35
CA MET A 1 8.76 -10.53 4.89
C MET A 1 7.75 -9.46 4.49
N ASP A 2 6.73 -9.20 5.30
CA ASP A 2 5.71 -8.16 5.07
C ASP A 2 6.27 -6.73 5.02
N ASP A 3 7.35 -6.42 5.75
CA ASP A 3 7.97 -5.09 5.70
C ASP A 3 8.65 -4.78 4.37
N GLU A 4 9.24 -5.80 3.74
CA GLU A 4 9.85 -5.67 2.40
C GLU A 4 8.76 -5.48 1.34
N GLU A 5 7.70 -6.29 1.38
CA GLU A 5 6.54 -6.17 0.48
C GLU A 5 5.89 -4.79 0.62
N ARG A 6 5.72 -4.31 1.87
CA ARG A 6 5.19 -2.98 2.14
C ARG A 6 6.05 -1.90 1.52
N ARG A 7 7.38 -1.94 1.71
CA ARG A 7 8.31 -0.96 1.14
C ARG A 7 8.24 -0.94 -0.39
N GLN A 8 8.30 -2.11 -1.03
CA GLN A 8 8.23 -2.23 -2.49
C GLN A 8 6.91 -1.72 -3.07
N ARG A 9 5.79 -1.97 -2.37
CA ARG A 9 4.49 -1.40 -2.77
C ARG A 9 4.46 0.11 -2.59
N THR A 10 4.99 0.63 -1.48
CA THR A 10 5.05 2.08 -1.23
C THR A 10 5.87 2.78 -2.31
N GLU A 11 7.03 2.25 -2.68
CA GLU A 11 7.87 2.78 -3.76
C GLU A 11 7.13 2.83 -5.10
N GLN A 12 6.50 1.72 -5.49
CA GLN A 12 5.74 1.64 -6.74
C GLN A 12 4.54 2.60 -6.75
N LEU A 13 3.83 2.73 -5.64
CA LEU A 13 2.67 3.61 -5.56
C LEU A 13 3.09 5.08 -5.55
N ALA A 14 4.17 5.43 -4.85
CA ALA A 14 4.71 6.79 -4.84
C ALA A 14 5.14 7.23 -6.24
N HIS A 15 5.78 6.34 -7.01
CA HIS A 15 6.11 6.61 -8.41
C HIS A 15 4.86 6.77 -9.28
N GLN A 16 3.84 5.92 -9.13
CA GLN A 16 2.59 6.06 -9.87
C GLN A 16 1.86 7.38 -9.57
N ILE A 17 1.84 7.81 -8.30
CA ILE A 17 1.27 9.09 -7.88
C ILE A 17 2.06 10.24 -8.53
N TRP A 18 3.39 10.19 -8.48
CA TRP A 18 4.25 11.19 -9.10
C TRP A 18 4.04 11.30 -10.60
N GLU A 19 3.94 10.18 -11.31
CA GLU A 19 3.66 10.17 -12.75
C GLU A 19 2.27 10.71 -13.07
N ALA A 20 1.26 10.35 -12.29
CA ALA A 20 -0.10 10.85 -12.45
C ALA A 20 -0.23 12.37 -12.18
N GLU A 21 0.57 12.91 -11.26
CA GLU A 21 0.63 14.36 -10.98
C GLU A 21 1.52 15.13 -11.99
N GLY A 22 2.05 14.47 -13.03
CA GLY A 22 2.82 15.13 -14.09
C GLY A 22 4.29 15.33 -13.76
N ARG A 23 4.83 14.50 -12.87
CA ARG A 23 6.23 14.47 -12.45
C ARG A 23 6.72 15.76 -11.77
N PRO A 24 5.99 16.30 -10.79
CA PRO A 24 6.42 17.52 -10.11
C PRO A 24 7.69 17.27 -9.28
N GLU A 25 8.59 18.25 -9.27
CA GLU A 25 9.81 18.23 -8.46
C GLU A 25 9.52 18.68 -7.01
N GLY A 26 10.29 18.19 -6.04
CA GLY A 26 10.20 18.64 -4.64
C GLY A 26 9.02 18.11 -3.83
N HIS A 27 8.19 17.22 -4.39
CA HIS A 27 7.02 16.64 -3.71
C HIS A 27 7.18 15.17 -3.32
N SER A 28 8.38 14.61 -3.43
CA SER A 28 8.67 13.19 -3.20
C SER A 28 8.18 12.68 -1.84
N GLU A 29 8.38 13.43 -0.76
CA GLU A 29 7.90 13.07 0.59
C GLU A 29 6.37 13.03 0.68
N ARG A 30 5.68 13.97 0.03
CA ARG A 30 4.21 13.99 -0.02
C ARG A 30 3.68 12.74 -0.73
N HIS A 31 4.27 12.38 -1.88
CA HIS A 31 3.87 11.19 -2.63
C HIS A 31 4.16 9.91 -1.83
N TRP A 32 5.30 9.87 -1.13
CA TRP A 32 5.67 8.76 -0.26
C TRP A 32 4.65 8.57 0.86
N HIS A 33 4.32 9.62 1.61
CA HIS A 33 3.33 9.53 2.70
C HIS A 33 1.93 9.17 2.20
N MET A 34 1.53 9.66 1.02
CA MET A 34 0.28 9.23 0.38
C MET A 34 0.32 7.73 0.05
N ALA A 35 1.42 7.26 -0.53
CA ALA A 35 1.63 5.85 -0.84
C ALA A 35 1.61 4.96 0.41
N GLU A 36 2.30 5.35 1.48
CA GLU A 36 2.31 4.61 2.74
C GLU A 36 0.90 4.40 3.31
N ARG A 37 0.06 5.43 3.28
CA ARG A 37 -1.33 5.35 3.76
C ARG A 37 -2.17 4.40 2.92
N LEU A 38 -2.00 4.41 1.61
CA LEU A 38 -2.73 3.53 0.69
C LEU A 38 -2.28 2.07 0.85
N VAL A 39 -0.98 1.82 0.96
CA VAL A 39 -0.44 0.47 1.19
C VAL A 39 -0.86 -0.06 2.57
N ALA A 40 -0.84 0.78 3.62
CA ALA A 40 -1.31 0.38 4.93
C ALA A 40 -2.80 -0.03 4.92
N ALA A 41 -3.65 0.72 4.20
CA ALA A 41 -5.06 0.37 4.03
C ALA A 41 -5.24 -0.93 3.25
N GLU A 42 -4.48 -1.15 2.18
CA GLU A 42 -4.55 -2.37 1.39
C GLU A 42 -4.12 -3.61 2.20
N LEU A 43 -3.05 -3.51 2.98
CA LEU A 43 -2.61 -4.58 3.88
C LEU A 43 -3.63 -4.88 4.98
N ALA A 44 -4.26 -3.84 5.54
CA ALA A 44 -5.32 -4.02 6.52
C ALA A 44 -6.53 -4.77 5.93
N VAL A 45 -6.98 -4.40 4.72
CA VAL A 45 -8.05 -5.11 4.02
C VAL A 45 -7.66 -6.56 3.72
N ARG A 46 -6.44 -6.80 3.25
CA ARG A 46 -5.94 -8.15 2.97
C ARG A 46 -5.88 -9.01 4.24
N GLN A 47 -5.53 -8.42 5.38
CA GLN A 47 -5.53 -9.10 6.66
C GLN A 47 -6.96 -9.47 7.08
N LEU A 48 -7.91 -8.53 6.97
CA LEU A 48 -9.32 -8.79 7.28
C LEU A 48 -9.89 -9.93 6.41
N GLN A 49 -9.58 -9.96 5.11
CA GLN A 49 -10.01 -11.03 4.22
C GLN A 49 -9.48 -12.40 4.66
N LYS A 50 -8.21 -12.50 5.05
CA LYS A 50 -7.62 -13.74 5.58
C LYS A 50 -8.32 -14.19 6.87
N ASP A 51 -8.65 -13.25 7.75
CA ASP A 51 -9.32 -13.55 9.02
C ASP A 51 -10.75 -14.06 8.79
N GLU A 52 -11.45 -13.54 7.77
CA GLU A 52 -12.80 -13.99 7.37
C GLU A 52 -12.79 -15.38 6.69
N GLU A 53 -11.81 -15.67 5.85
CA GLU A 53 -11.65 -16.99 5.21
C GLU A 53 -11.34 -18.08 6.24
N GLY A 54 -10.53 -17.79 7.25
CA GLY A 54 -10.24 -18.71 8.36
C GLY A 54 -11.46 -19.07 9.22
N LYS A 55 -12.48 -18.20 9.24
CA LYS A 55 -13.72 -18.42 10.01
C LYS A 55 -14.74 -19.30 9.28
N HIS A 56 -14.73 -19.31 7.94
CA HIS A 56 -15.67 -20.10 7.13
C HIS A 56 -15.22 -21.54 6.85
N GLY A 57 -13.97 -21.90 7.15
CA GLY A 57 -13.44 -23.27 6.99
C GLY A 57 -13.78 -24.25 8.12
N ALA A 58 -14.51 -23.83 9.16
CA ALA A 58 -14.79 -24.63 10.36
C ALA A 58 -16.25 -25.09 10.51
N SER A 59 -17.05 -25.12 9.42
CA SER A 59 -18.44 -25.62 9.43
C SER A 59 -18.60 -26.93 8.69
#